data_AF-A0AA46CAF6-F1
#
_entry.id   AF-A0AA46CAF6-F1
#
_cell.length_a   1.000
_cell.length_b   1.000
_cell.length_c   1.000
_cell.angle_alpha   90.00
_cell.angle_beta   90.00
_cell.angle_gamma   90.00
#
_symmetry.space_group_name_H-M   'P 1'
#
loop_
_entity.id
_entity.type
_entity.pdbx_description
1 polymer ?
#
loop_
_entity_poly.entity_id
_entity_poly.type
_entity_poly.pdbx_seq_one_letter_code
_entity_poly.pdbx_strand_id
1 'polypeptide(L)'
;MKSASCLVGLSLLLAAATVHAQTSPVCPPLPPASGLQWSELSGADYLFCKAMTADGRQVMGVMLTTRDPAMTLARDRRAEKGQIQQEDFYWYKLDLGGRELPGMESRRVTVVELGKKRYAQLWIDGASTEELASMQSLVQNMDLQPASLALQR
;
A
#
# COMPACT_ATOMS: atom_id res chain seq x y z
N MET A 1 -21.16 -76.32 -10.08
CA MET A 1 -21.92 -75.06 -9.89
C MET A 1 -21.31 -74.36 -8.69
N LYS A 2 -20.48 -73.32 -8.92
CA LYS A 2 -20.75 -71.89 -8.62
C LYS A 2 -20.84 -71.63 -7.10
N SER A 3 -20.06 -70.77 -6.45
CA SER A 3 -19.55 -69.46 -6.89
C SER A 3 -18.30 -69.02 -6.11
N ALA A 4 -17.49 -68.21 -6.80
CA ALA A 4 -16.24 -67.63 -6.34
C ALA A 4 -16.43 -66.36 -5.49
N SER A 5 -15.45 -66.13 -4.62
CA SER A 5 -15.20 -64.92 -3.83
C SER A 5 -15.06 -63.66 -4.70
N CYS A 6 -15.48 -62.50 -4.19
CA CYS A 6 -14.87 -61.22 -4.55
C CYS A 6 -15.12 -60.17 -3.44
N LEU A 7 -14.05 -59.86 -2.71
CA LEU A 7 -13.89 -58.69 -1.85
C LEU A 7 -13.81 -57.44 -2.73
N VAL A 8 -14.58 -56.40 -2.42
CA VAL A 8 -14.31 -55.04 -2.90
C VAL A 8 -14.54 -54.07 -1.74
N GLY A 9 -13.45 -53.66 -1.10
CA GLY A 9 -13.41 -52.54 -0.17
C GLY A 9 -13.32 -51.24 -0.96
N LEU A 10 -14.30 -50.35 -0.78
CA LEU A 10 -14.35 -49.05 -1.43
C LEU A 10 -13.83 -47.99 -0.44
N SER A 11 -12.52 -47.75 -0.47
CA SER A 11 -11.90 -46.65 0.28
C SER A 11 -12.17 -45.33 -0.42
N LEU A 12 -13.09 -44.52 0.12
CA LEU A 12 -13.27 -43.12 -0.29
C LEU A 12 -12.07 -42.29 0.18
N LEU A 13 -11.19 -41.91 -0.75
CA LEU A 13 -10.19 -40.87 -0.54
C LEU A 13 -10.87 -39.50 -0.62
N LEU A 14 -11.21 -38.95 0.55
CA LEU A 14 -11.59 -37.54 0.70
C LEU A 14 -10.33 -36.69 0.54
N ALA A 15 -10.08 -36.19 -0.68
CA ALA A 15 -9.12 -35.13 -0.92
C ALA A 15 -9.66 -33.84 -0.27
N ALA A 16 -9.11 -33.48 0.90
CA ALA A 16 -9.31 -32.17 1.49
C ALA A 16 -8.63 -31.12 0.60
N ALA A 17 -9.38 -30.54 -0.32
CA ALA A 17 -8.95 -29.35 -1.03
C ALA A 17 -8.85 -28.21 0.00
N THR A 18 -7.62 -27.86 0.40
CA THR A 18 -7.37 -26.64 1.17
C THR A 18 -7.60 -25.45 0.24
N VAL A 19 -8.83 -24.94 0.24
CA VAL A 19 -9.15 -23.65 -0.36
C VAL A 19 -8.33 -22.60 0.38
N HIS A 20 -7.19 -22.23 -0.17
CA HIS A 20 -6.45 -21.07 0.29
C HIS A 20 -7.28 -19.85 -0.10
N ALA A 21 -8.06 -19.33 0.86
CA ALA A 21 -8.67 -18.03 0.72
C ALA A 21 -7.54 -17.00 0.56
N GLN A 22 -7.30 -16.57 -0.68
CA GLN A 22 -6.37 -15.49 -0.96
C GLN A 22 -7.08 -14.21 -0.55
N THR A 23 -6.73 -13.68 0.62
CA THR A 23 -7.22 -12.38 1.07
C THR A 23 -6.74 -11.33 0.08
N SER A 24 -7.67 -10.69 -0.63
CA SER A 24 -7.34 -9.54 -1.47
C SER A 24 -6.68 -8.45 -0.61
N PRO A 25 -5.62 -7.80 -1.10
CA PRO A 25 -5.01 -6.68 -0.40
C PRO A 25 -6.06 -5.57 -0.24
N VAL A 26 -6.21 -5.04 0.97
CA VAL A 26 -7.12 -3.93 1.28
C VAL A 26 -6.33 -2.76 1.86
N CYS A 27 -6.83 -1.54 1.64
CA CYS A 27 -6.19 -0.36 2.22
C CYS A 27 -6.12 -0.41 3.75
N PRO A 28 -5.03 0.10 4.35
CA PRO A 28 -4.89 0.16 5.81
C PRO A 28 -5.99 1.04 6.43
N PRO A 29 -6.43 0.79 7.68
CA PRO A 29 -7.51 1.59 8.27
C PRO A 29 -7.11 3.07 8.39
N LEU A 30 -8.04 3.97 8.07
CA LEU A 30 -7.91 5.40 8.36
C LEU A 30 -8.38 5.69 9.79
N PRO A 31 -7.76 6.66 10.50
CA PRO A 31 -8.29 7.14 11.76
C PRO A 31 -9.73 7.63 11.60
N PRO A 32 -10.70 7.22 12.44
CA PRO A 32 -12.11 7.59 12.29
C PRO A 32 -12.35 9.11 12.26
N ALA A 33 -11.53 9.87 13.01
CA ALA A 33 -11.62 11.33 13.09
C ALA A 33 -10.95 12.09 11.92
N SER A 34 -10.35 11.37 10.95
CA SER A 34 -9.64 12.02 9.82
C SER A 34 -10.57 12.69 8.81
N GLY A 35 -11.85 12.27 8.74
CA GLY A 35 -12.77 12.71 7.68
C GLY A 35 -12.39 12.22 6.28
N LEU A 36 -11.45 11.27 6.19
CA LEU A 36 -10.95 10.71 4.94
C LEU A 36 -11.61 9.37 4.60
N GLN A 37 -11.70 9.09 3.31
CA GLN A 37 -12.18 7.83 2.78
C GLN A 37 -11.21 7.30 1.73
N TRP A 38 -11.05 5.97 1.66
CA TRP A 38 -10.26 5.38 0.59
C TRP A 38 -11.07 5.25 -0.70
N SER A 39 -10.49 5.72 -1.81
CA SER A 39 -10.74 5.16 -3.12
C SER A 39 -9.65 4.14 -3.42
N GLU A 40 -10.04 2.87 -3.58
CA GLU A 40 -9.14 1.74 -3.78
C GLU A 40 -9.10 1.29 -5.24
N LEU A 41 -7.91 0.93 -5.72
CA LEU A 41 -7.67 0.21 -6.96
C LEU A 41 -6.62 -0.86 -6.72
N SER A 42 -6.91 -2.13 -7.03
CA SER A 42 -6.00 -3.24 -6.80
C SER A 42 -5.83 -4.12 -8.04
N GLY A 43 -4.68 -4.79 -8.11
CA GLY A 43 -4.34 -5.80 -9.10
C GLY A 43 -3.53 -6.93 -8.45
N ALA A 44 -2.91 -7.78 -9.27
CA ALA A 44 -2.15 -8.92 -8.77
C ALA A 44 -0.92 -8.50 -7.93
N ASP A 45 -0.17 -7.50 -8.42
CA ASP A 45 1.11 -7.07 -7.87
C ASP A 45 1.09 -5.64 -7.30
N TYR A 46 -0.10 -5.03 -7.19
CA TYR A 46 -0.25 -3.69 -6.63
C TYR A 46 -1.56 -3.45 -5.88
N LEU A 47 -1.51 -2.51 -4.93
CA LEU A 47 -2.66 -1.90 -4.28
C LEU A 47 -2.45 -0.39 -4.27
N PHE A 48 -3.43 0.38 -4.74
CA PHE A 48 -3.42 1.83 -4.69
C PHE A 48 -4.59 2.37 -3.87
N CYS A 49 -4.24 3.01 -2.75
CA CYS A 49 -5.13 3.66 -1.81
C CYS A 49 -5.05 5.18 -1.98
N LYS A 50 -6.15 5.82 -2.37
CA LYS A 50 -6.27 7.28 -2.47
C LYS A 50 -7.13 7.80 -1.33
N ALA A 51 -6.55 8.56 -0.42
CA ALA A 51 -7.31 9.16 0.67
C ALA A 51 -7.99 10.43 0.14
N MET A 52 -9.31 10.35 0.10
CA MET A 52 -10.20 11.38 -0.41
C MET A 52 -10.85 12.11 0.77
N THR A 53 -10.92 13.43 0.69
CA THR A 53 -11.78 14.24 1.53
C THR A 53 -13.24 14.12 1.07
N ALA A 54 -14.19 14.54 1.91
CA ALA A 54 -15.61 14.47 1.61
C ALA A 54 -16.04 15.28 0.36
N ASP A 55 -15.29 16.34 0.02
CA ASP A 55 -15.48 17.15 -1.20
C ASP A 55 -14.80 16.55 -2.45
N GLY A 56 -14.19 15.37 -2.34
CA GLY A 56 -13.64 14.62 -3.47
C GLY A 56 -12.21 14.97 -3.86
N ARG A 57 -11.46 15.69 -3.01
CA ARG A 57 -10.04 15.96 -3.24
C ARG A 57 -9.17 14.83 -2.68
N GLN A 58 -8.18 14.39 -3.46
CA GLN A 58 -7.15 13.46 -2.97
C GLN A 58 -6.09 14.24 -2.19
N VAL A 59 -5.87 13.89 -0.92
CA VAL A 59 -4.87 14.56 -0.06
C VAL A 59 -3.61 13.73 0.16
N MET A 60 -3.74 12.41 0.06
CA MET A 60 -2.67 11.46 0.29
C MET A 60 -2.92 10.23 -0.57
N GLY A 61 -1.87 9.60 -1.07
CA GLY A 61 -1.99 8.25 -1.61
C GLY A 61 -0.83 7.35 -1.24
N VAL A 62 -1.16 6.06 -1.22
CA VAL A 62 -0.27 4.96 -0.87
C VAL A 62 -0.41 3.92 -1.97
N MET A 63 0.66 3.68 -2.71
CA MET A 63 0.74 2.58 -3.67
C MET A 63 1.73 1.54 -3.18
N LEU A 64 1.23 0.33 -2.95
CA LEU A 64 2.04 -0.83 -2.58
C LEU A 64 2.35 -1.63 -3.84
N THR A 65 3.59 -2.05 -4.01
CA THR A 65 4.04 -2.88 -5.15
C THR A 65 5.03 -3.96 -4.69
N THR A 66 5.13 -5.05 -5.46
CA THR A 66 6.17 -6.10 -5.28
C THR A 66 7.38 -5.91 -6.20
N ARG A 67 7.42 -4.79 -6.92
CA ARG A 67 8.52 -4.39 -7.81
C ARG A 67 8.95 -2.97 -7.48
N ASP A 68 10.24 -2.72 -7.59
CA ASP A 68 10.82 -1.39 -7.39
C ASP A 68 10.23 -0.43 -8.44
N PRO A 69 9.62 0.70 -8.01
CA PRO A 69 9.08 1.69 -8.93
C PRO A 69 10.14 2.47 -9.72
N ALA A 70 11.43 2.32 -9.41
CA ALA A 70 12.54 3.03 -10.03
C ALA A 70 12.37 4.57 -10.02
N MET A 71 11.70 5.10 -9.00
CA MET A 71 11.49 6.55 -8.87
C MET A 71 12.78 7.24 -8.44
N THR A 72 13.23 8.22 -9.24
CA THR A 72 14.44 8.98 -8.94
C THR A 72 14.14 10.08 -7.92
N LEU A 73 14.72 9.95 -6.72
CA LEU A 73 14.57 10.90 -5.62
C LEU A 73 15.89 11.62 -5.36
N ALA A 74 16.02 12.82 -5.91
CA ALA A 74 17.26 13.60 -5.86
C ALA A 74 17.58 14.06 -4.42
N ARG A 75 18.82 13.87 -3.97
CA ARG A 75 19.22 14.10 -2.57
C ARG A 75 19.08 15.56 -2.11
N ASP A 76 19.27 16.49 -3.02
CA ASP A 76 19.10 17.94 -2.82
C ASP A 76 17.63 18.36 -2.66
N ARG A 77 16.68 17.47 -2.96
CA ARG A 77 15.24 17.67 -2.76
C ARG A 77 14.70 17.08 -1.46
N ARG A 78 15.55 16.49 -0.61
CA ARG A 78 15.15 15.98 0.70
C ARG A 78 14.55 17.10 1.55
N ALA A 79 13.44 16.80 2.20
CA ALA A 79 12.74 17.67 3.12
C ALA A 79 12.72 17.01 4.51
N GLU A 80 11.54 16.60 4.98
CA GLU A 80 11.37 16.04 6.33
C GLU A 80 11.89 14.60 6.40
N LYS A 81 12.44 14.22 7.56
CA LYS A 81 12.64 12.80 7.91
C LYS A 81 11.31 12.20 8.30
N GLY A 82 11.11 10.93 7.97
CA GLY A 82 9.98 10.15 8.43
C GLY A 82 10.42 8.73 8.78
N GLN A 83 9.58 8.05 9.52
CA GLN A 83 9.72 6.63 9.80
C GLN A 83 8.36 5.96 9.59
N ILE A 84 8.35 4.82 8.93
CA ILE A 84 7.17 3.96 8.89
C ILE A 84 7.58 2.59 9.39
N GLN A 85 6.96 2.15 10.49
CA GLN A 85 7.38 0.96 11.22
C GLN A 85 8.87 1.02 11.61
N GLN A 86 9.74 0.23 10.99
CA GLN A 86 11.19 0.19 11.25
C GLN A 86 12.02 0.82 10.12
N GLU A 87 11.37 1.38 9.10
CA GLU A 87 12.01 1.89 7.89
C GLU A 87 12.11 3.41 7.96
N ASP A 88 13.33 3.92 8.06
CA ASP A 88 13.63 5.34 8.01
C ASP A 88 13.65 5.83 6.56
N PHE A 89 13.07 7.00 6.30
CA PHE A 89 13.05 7.59 4.97
C PHE A 89 13.11 9.13 5.03
N TYR A 90 13.22 9.73 3.85
CA TYR A 90 13.04 11.17 3.66
C TYR A 90 11.83 11.41 2.77
N TRP A 91 11.05 12.42 3.12
CA TRP A 91 10.16 13.06 2.17
C TRP A 91 10.97 13.90 1.20
N TYR A 92 10.51 13.99 -0.05
CA TYR A 92 11.13 14.80 -1.08
C TYR A 92 10.15 15.85 -1.59
N LYS A 93 10.64 17.07 -1.81
CA LYS A 93 9.91 18.08 -2.57
C LYS A 93 9.73 17.58 -4.01
N LEU A 94 8.56 17.83 -4.60
CA LEU A 94 8.29 17.47 -5.99
C LEU A 94 9.24 18.23 -6.93
N ASP A 95 9.84 17.52 -7.89
CA ASP A 95 10.57 18.13 -8.99
C ASP A 95 9.73 18.06 -10.26
N LEU A 96 9.30 19.23 -10.75
CA LEU A 96 8.54 19.38 -11.98
C LEU A 96 9.41 19.94 -13.12
N GLY A 97 10.71 19.59 -13.11
CA GLY A 97 11.68 20.09 -14.09
C GLY A 97 12.01 21.56 -13.87
N GLY A 98 12.17 21.96 -12.60
CA GLY A 98 12.42 23.36 -12.23
C GLY A 98 11.20 24.29 -12.31
N ARG A 99 10.01 23.77 -12.64
CA ARG A 99 8.76 24.54 -12.59
C ARG A 99 8.29 24.71 -11.15
N GLU A 100 8.10 25.95 -10.74
CA GLU A 100 7.44 26.28 -9.47
C GLU A 100 5.95 26.49 -9.71
N LEU A 101 5.12 25.76 -8.97
CA LEU A 101 3.66 25.91 -8.98
C LEU A 101 3.19 26.37 -7.60
N PRO A 102 2.08 27.13 -7.51
CA PRO A 102 1.45 27.42 -6.22
C PRO A 102 1.17 26.12 -5.45
N GLY A 103 1.42 26.14 -4.14
CA GLY A 103 1.16 25.00 -3.25
C GLY A 103 2.23 23.90 -3.27
N MET A 104 3.36 24.07 -3.98
CA MET A 104 4.43 23.05 -3.99
C MET A 104 5.02 22.79 -2.59
N GLU A 105 5.02 23.77 -1.69
CA GLU A 105 5.55 23.63 -0.34
C GLU A 105 4.75 22.65 0.53
N SER A 106 3.48 22.40 0.22
CA SER A 106 2.60 21.46 0.93
C SER A 106 2.51 20.09 0.25
N ARG A 107 3.40 19.79 -0.70
CA ARG A 107 3.42 18.52 -1.45
C ARG A 107 4.68 17.73 -1.21
N ARG A 108 4.54 16.42 -1.02
CA ARG A 108 5.70 15.53 -0.83
C ARG A 108 5.51 14.22 -1.57
N VAL A 109 6.64 13.60 -1.89
CA VAL A 109 6.69 12.25 -2.45
C VAL A 109 7.83 11.46 -1.81
N THR A 110 7.69 10.14 -1.73
CA THR A 110 8.79 9.24 -1.37
C THR A 110 8.53 7.81 -1.85
N VAL A 111 9.56 6.97 -1.79
CA VAL A 111 9.45 5.51 -1.87
C VAL A 111 10.12 4.93 -0.63
N VAL A 112 9.44 3.99 0.02
CA VAL A 112 9.97 3.24 1.16
C VAL A 112 9.99 1.76 0.79
N GLU A 113 11.12 1.09 1.01
CA GLU A 113 11.17 -0.37 0.94
C GLU A 113 10.65 -0.95 2.26
N LEU A 114 9.55 -1.71 2.23
CA LEU A 114 8.92 -2.34 3.41
C LEU A 114 9.47 -3.74 3.71
N GLY A 115 10.57 -4.12 3.03
CA GLY A 115 11.24 -5.41 3.11
C GLY A 115 10.83 -6.42 2.03
N LYS A 116 11.77 -7.33 1.69
CA LYS A 116 11.59 -8.43 0.72
C LYS A 116 11.05 -7.98 -0.65
N LYS A 117 11.62 -6.93 -1.24
CA LYS A 117 11.20 -6.35 -2.54
C LYS A 117 9.75 -5.86 -2.54
N ARG A 118 9.27 -5.32 -1.42
CA ARG A 118 7.98 -4.66 -1.36
C ARG A 118 8.18 -3.19 -1.10
N TYR A 119 7.41 -2.36 -1.80
CA TYR A 119 7.64 -0.93 -1.83
C TYR A 119 6.32 -0.21 -1.54
N ALA A 120 6.41 0.87 -0.77
CA ALA A 120 5.36 1.86 -0.62
C ALA A 120 5.79 3.14 -1.34
N GLN A 121 5.06 3.51 -2.39
CA GLN A 121 5.16 4.84 -2.98
C GLN A 121 4.11 5.72 -2.32
N LEU A 122 4.56 6.86 -1.82
CA LEU A 122 3.74 7.74 -0.98
C LEU A 122 3.74 9.14 -1.60
N TRP A 123 2.57 9.75 -1.67
CA TRP A 123 2.40 11.14 -2.12
C TRP A 123 1.41 11.86 -1.23
N ILE A 124 1.70 13.13 -0.96
CA ILE A 124 0.83 14.06 -0.24
C ILE A 124 0.60 15.27 -1.14
N ASP A 125 -0.66 15.65 -1.30
CA ASP A 125 -1.10 16.87 -1.97
C ASP A 125 -1.92 17.71 -0.99
N GLY A 126 -1.22 18.32 -0.03
CA GLY A 126 -1.82 19.19 0.97
C GLY A 126 -2.16 20.56 0.39
N ALA A 127 -3.25 21.16 0.87
CA ALA A 127 -3.64 22.53 0.58
C ALA A 127 -2.85 23.56 1.43
N SER A 128 -2.24 23.12 2.52
CA SER A 128 -1.39 23.93 3.39
C SER A 128 -0.29 23.10 4.05
N THR A 129 0.67 23.78 4.68
CA THR A 129 1.74 23.14 5.45
C THR A 129 1.22 22.35 6.65
N GLU A 130 0.10 22.78 7.24
CA GLU A 130 -0.55 22.10 8.35
C GLU A 130 -1.23 20.82 7.88
N GLU A 131 -1.88 20.83 6.71
CA GLU A 131 -2.46 19.62 6.12
C GLU A 131 -1.35 18.64 5.69
N LEU A 132 -0.24 19.14 5.14
CA LEU A 132 0.94 18.32 4.86
C LEU A 132 1.44 17.62 6.13
N ALA A 133 1.69 18.36 7.21
CA ALA A 133 2.16 17.79 8.47
C ALA A 133 1.19 16.74 9.03
N SER A 134 -0.12 17.01 8.94
CA SER A 134 -1.17 16.08 9.36
C SER A 134 -1.13 14.78 8.55
N MET A 135 -0.99 14.86 7.23
CA MET A 135 -0.89 13.67 6.36
C MET A 135 0.43 12.91 6.58
N GLN A 136 1.53 13.61 6.80
CA GLN A 136 2.81 12.97 7.16
C GLN A 136 2.69 12.19 8.48
N SER A 137 2.03 12.76 9.49
CA SER A 137 1.76 12.07 10.75
C SER A 137 0.87 10.85 10.55
N LEU A 138 -0.18 10.98 9.73
CA LEU A 138 -1.09 9.87 9.42
C LEU A 138 -0.34 8.71 8.76
N VAL A 139 0.47 8.97 7.74
CA VAL A 139 1.31 7.95 7.06
C VAL A 139 2.26 7.24 8.03
N GLN A 140 2.96 8.00 8.89
CA GLN A 140 3.94 7.43 9.81
C GLN A 140 3.32 6.50 10.87
N ASN A 141 2.03 6.69 11.17
CA ASN A 141 1.27 5.85 12.09
C ASN A 141 0.53 4.69 11.40
N MET A 142 0.63 4.54 10.08
CA MET A 142 -0.01 3.42 9.37
C MET A 142 0.77 2.12 9.53
N ASP A 143 0.02 1.02 9.71
CA ASP A 143 0.54 -0.32 9.48
C ASP A 143 0.27 -0.74 8.03
N LEU A 144 1.35 -0.77 7.22
CA LEU A 144 1.30 -1.19 5.81
C LEU A 144 1.61 -2.68 5.62
N GLN A 145 2.06 -3.41 6.65
CA GLN A 145 2.47 -4.80 6.48
C GLN A 145 1.34 -5.71 6.02
N PRO A 146 0.13 -5.69 6.62
CA PRO A 146 -0.93 -6.60 6.21
C PRO A 146 -1.26 -6.48 4.71
N ALA A 147 -1.41 -5.24 4.23
CA ALA A 147 -1.71 -4.96 2.83
C ALA A 147 -0.54 -5.32 1.90
N SER A 148 0.70 -5.01 2.31
CA SER A 148 1.91 -5.31 1.55
C SER A 148 2.16 -6.83 1.42
N LEU A 149 1.92 -7.59 2.49
CA LEU A 149 2.09 -9.04 2.51
C LEU A 149 1.01 -9.78 1.71
N ALA A 150 -0.18 -9.20 1.58
CA ALA A 150 -1.28 -9.75 0.79
C ALA A 150 -1.08 -9.64 -0.73
N LEU A 151 -0.15 -8.80 -1.20
CA LEU A 151 0.21 -8.74 -2.63
C LEU A 151 0.86 -10.05 -3.09
N GLN A 152 0.45 -10.51 -4.28
CA GLN A 152 1.06 -11.66 -4.93
C GLN A 152 2.47 -11.28 -5.44
N ARG A 153 3.42 -12.22 -5.33
CA ARG A 153 4.78 -12.05 -5.85
C ARG A 153 4.89 -12.45 -7.31
#